data_AF-T1AGX1-F1
#
_entry.id   AF-T1AGX1-F1
#
_cell.length_a   1.000
_cell.length_b   1.000
_cell.length_c   1.000
_cell.angle_alpha   90.00
_cell.angle_beta   90.00
_cell.angle_gamma   90.00
#
_symmetry.space_group_name_H-M   'P 1'
#
loop_
_entity.id
_entity.type
_entity.pdbx_description
1 polymer ?
#
loop_
_entity_poly.entity_id
_entity_poly.type
_entity_poly.pdbx_seq_one_letter_code
_entity_poly.pdbx_strand_id
1 'polypeptide(L)'
;MDSTRHALLAIYCWQRRREILDGLVELLIHTVHRISATAEQRVEKQMFEDFRRVRSKNAVLFKLAEAAVDHPQGVVQEVLYPVVGEQTLRDLVKEFKSSGPMFKTVVHTVMRASYSNHYRRMLPLLLDALPFRCNNDAYRPIMAALKLLQSSRG
;
A
#
# COMPACT_ATOMS: atom_id res chain seq x y z
N MET A 1 17.60 -9.08 -54.06
CA MET A 1 17.02 -10.15 -53.21
C MET A 1 17.23 -9.89 -51.72
N ASP A 2 18.32 -9.21 -51.31
CA ASP A 2 18.59 -8.96 -49.89
C ASP A 2 17.62 -8.01 -49.21
N SER A 3 17.14 -6.97 -49.89
CA SER A 3 16.24 -5.96 -49.27
C SER A 3 14.96 -6.58 -48.68
N THR A 4 14.36 -7.57 -49.35
CA THR A 4 13.15 -8.24 -48.87
C THR A 4 13.42 -9.09 -47.63
N ARG A 5 14.57 -9.77 -47.58
CA ARG A 5 15.00 -10.56 -46.42
C ARG A 5 15.27 -9.67 -45.21
N HIS A 6 15.95 -8.55 -45.40
CA HIS A 6 16.22 -7.57 -44.35
C HIS A 6 14.92 -6.93 -43.84
N ALA A 7 13.98 -6.62 -44.72
CA ALA A 7 12.67 -6.10 -44.33
C ALA A 7 11.88 -7.10 -43.48
N LEU A 8 11.81 -8.37 -43.88
CA LEU A 8 11.12 -9.42 -43.11
C LEU A 8 11.78 -9.66 -41.74
N LEU A 9 13.12 -9.69 -41.68
CA LEU A 9 13.85 -9.76 -40.41
C LEU A 9 13.56 -8.56 -39.50
N ALA A 10 13.53 -7.34 -40.05
CA ALA A 10 13.22 -6.14 -39.29
C ALA A 10 11.80 -6.18 -38.70
N ILE A 11 10.80 -6.60 -39.49
CA ILE A 11 9.41 -6.77 -39.03
C ILE A 11 9.33 -7.83 -37.93
N TYR A 12 9.99 -8.98 -38.11
CA TYR A 12 10.03 -10.03 -37.10
C TYR A 12 10.69 -9.55 -35.78
N CYS A 13 11.85 -8.91 -35.86
CA CYS A 13 12.53 -8.36 -34.68
C CYS A 13 11.68 -7.28 -33.98
N TRP A 14 10.95 -6.46 -34.74
CA TRP A 14 10.06 -5.46 -34.18
C TRP A 14 8.88 -6.09 -33.43
N GLN A 15 8.24 -7.09 -34.02
CA GLN A 15 7.17 -7.84 -33.34
C GLN A 15 7.69 -8.54 -32.09
N ARG A 16 8.81 -9.25 -32.20
CA ARG A 16 9.39 -9.99 -31.08
C ARG A 16 9.79 -9.07 -29.92
N ARG A 17 10.30 -7.88 -30.24
CA ARG A 17 10.61 -6.85 -29.24
C ARG A 17 9.36 -6.39 -28.50
N ARG A 18 8.23 -6.20 -29.19
CA ARG A 18 6.95 -5.82 -28.57
C ARG A 18 6.45 -6.90 -27.62
N GLU A 19 6.43 -8.16 -28.06
CA GLU A 19 6.02 -9.29 -27.20
C GLU A 19 6.85 -9.36 -25.91
N ILE A 20 8.16 -9.17 -26.01
CA ILE A 20 9.05 -9.14 -24.84
C ILE A 20 8.74 -7.94 -23.93
N LEU A 21 8.51 -6.76 -24.50
CA LEU A 21 8.16 -5.56 -23.73
C LEU A 21 6.82 -5.73 -23.01
N ASP A 22 5.80 -6.28 -23.66
CA ASP A 22 4.50 -6.52 -23.06
C ASP A 22 4.63 -7.48 -21.87
N GLY A 23 5.38 -8.58 -22.01
CA GLY A 23 5.66 -9.49 -20.90
C GLY A 23 6.44 -8.85 -19.74
N LEU A 24 7.39 -7.96 -20.04
CA LEU A 24 8.12 -7.20 -19.02
C LEU A 24 7.21 -6.21 -18.28
N VAL A 25 6.28 -5.57 -18.99
CA VAL A 25 5.28 -4.66 -18.39
C VAL A 25 4.33 -5.45 -17.48
N GLU A 26 3.83 -6.60 -17.92
CA GLU A 26 3.00 -7.47 -17.09
C GLU A 26 3.72 -7.92 -15.82
N LEU A 27 4.99 -8.32 -15.94
CA LEU A 27 5.81 -8.69 -14.79
C LEU A 27 5.98 -7.53 -13.81
N LEU A 28 6.23 -6.31 -14.32
CA LEU A 28 6.33 -5.12 -13.49
C LEU A 28 5.03 -4.85 -12.74
N ILE A 29 3.89 -4.87 -13.44
CA ILE A 29 2.55 -4.66 -12.86
C ILE A 29 2.29 -5.69 -11.76
N HIS A 30 2.51 -6.97 -12.04
CA HIS A 30 2.31 -8.04 -11.06
C HIS A 30 3.21 -7.88 -9.83
N THR A 31 4.47 -7.49 -10.04
CA THR A 31 5.43 -7.26 -8.97
C THR A 31 4.99 -6.10 -8.07
N VAL A 32 4.58 -4.98 -8.65
CA VAL A 32 4.10 -3.80 -7.90
C VAL A 32 2.84 -4.16 -7.11
N HIS A 33 1.85 -4.82 -7.72
CA HIS A 33 0.64 -5.25 -7.02
C HIS A 33 0.95 -6.18 -5.86
N ARG A 34 1.86 -7.14 -6.03
CA ARG A 34 2.25 -8.07 -4.97
C ARG A 34 2.91 -7.35 -3.79
N ILE A 35 3.74 -6.34 -4.05
CA ILE A 35 4.35 -5.52 -2.99
C ILE A 35 3.25 -4.76 -2.22
N SER A 36 2.32 -4.12 -2.94
CA SER A 36 1.21 -3.38 -2.33
C SER A 36 0.32 -4.28 -1.48
N ALA A 37 -0.14 -5.41 -2.01
CA ALA A 37 -0.99 -6.35 -1.29
C ALA A 37 -0.30 -6.93 -0.03
N THR A 38 1.01 -7.21 -0.12
CA THR A 38 1.80 -7.67 1.04
C THR A 38 1.91 -6.56 2.10
N ALA A 39 2.05 -5.31 1.68
CA ALA A 39 2.07 -4.17 2.59
C ALA A 39 0.73 -3.96 3.28
N GLU A 40 -0.37 -3.97 2.53
CA GLU A 40 -1.73 -3.83 3.07
C GLU A 40 -2.02 -4.91 4.12
N GLN A 41 -1.79 -6.19 3.79
CA GLN A 41 -1.99 -7.30 4.73
C GLN A 41 -1.13 -7.17 5.99
N ARG A 42 0.11 -6.69 5.88
CA ARG A 42 0.99 -6.50 7.03
C ARG A 42 0.59 -5.30 7.88
N VAL A 43 0.12 -4.21 7.28
CA VAL A 43 -0.39 -3.04 8.00
C VAL A 43 -1.62 -3.47 8.79
N GLU A 44 -2.57 -4.12 8.13
CA GLU A 44 -3.78 -4.64 8.76
C GLU A 44 -3.43 -5.56 9.93
N LYS A 45 -2.53 -6.53 9.72
CA LYS A 45 -2.09 -7.43 10.79
C LYS A 45 -1.44 -6.70 11.97
N GLN A 46 -0.55 -5.75 11.73
CA GLN A 46 0.08 -4.98 12.82
C GLN A 46 -0.93 -4.13 13.58
N MET A 47 -1.88 -3.50 12.88
CA MET A 47 -2.97 -2.77 13.52
C MET A 47 -3.80 -3.71 14.40
N PHE A 48 -4.20 -4.88 13.89
CA PHE A 48 -4.93 -5.88 14.69
C PHE A 48 -4.11 -6.39 15.88
N GLU A 49 -2.81 -6.60 15.73
CA GLU A 49 -1.93 -7.01 16.84
C GLU A 49 -1.82 -5.91 17.90
N ASP A 50 -1.69 -4.64 17.52
CA ASP A 50 -1.67 -3.51 18.44
C ASP A 50 -3.01 -3.36 19.18
N PHE A 51 -4.14 -3.55 18.49
CA PHE A 51 -5.46 -3.62 19.12
C PHE A 51 -5.58 -4.78 20.12
N ARG A 52 -5.07 -5.98 19.77
CA ARG A 52 -5.07 -7.15 20.67
C ARG A 52 -4.14 -6.98 21.87
N ARG A 53 -3.00 -6.29 21.72
CA ARG A 53 -1.98 -6.13 22.76
C ARG A 53 -2.48 -5.28 23.92
N VAL A 54 -3.37 -4.32 23.65
CA VAL A 54 -4.03 -3.53 24.69
C VAL A 54 -5.28 -4.28 25.18
N ARG A 55 -5.09 -5.31 26.01
CA ARG A 55 -6.17 -6.13 26.60
C ARG A 55 -7.31 -5.33 27.25
N SER A 56 -7.02 -4.13 27.78
CA SER A 56 -8.03 -3.25 28.38
C SER A 56 -8.98 -2.63 27.35
N LYS A 57 -8.54 -2.39 26.11
CA LYS A 57 -9.36 -1.75 25.06
C LYS A 57 -10.41 -2.69 24.47
N ASN A 58 -10.07 -3.96 24.29
CA ASN A 58 -11.05 -4.96 23.83
C ASN A 58 -12.17 -5.16 24.86
N ALA A 59 -11.84 -5.17 26.15
CA ALA A 59 -12.84 -5.24 27.22
C ALA A 59 -13.75 -4.00 27.24
N VAL A 60 -13.18 -2.82 27.02
CA VAL A 60 -13.94 -1.56 26.91
C VAL A 60 -14.85 -1.54 25.68
N LEU A 61 -14.34 -1.90 24.50
CA LEU A 61 -15.13 -1.93 23.26
C LEU A 61 -16.24 -2.98 23.32
N PHE A 62 -15.97 -4.15 23.92
CA PHE A 62 -16.98 -5.20 24.08
C PHE A 62 -18.12 -4.74 24.98
N LYS A 63 -17.81 -4.17 26.15
CA LYS A 63 -18.82 -3.61 27.06
C LYS A 63 -19.63 -2.48 26.43
N LEU A 64 -18.98 -1.66 25.60
CA LEU A 64 -19.65 -0.58 24.86
C LEU A 64 -20.63 -1.14 23.82
N ALA A 65 -20.21 -2.16 23.08
CA ALA A 65 -21.03 -2.81 22.06
C ALA A 65 -22.22 -3.57 22.68
N GLU A 66 -21.99 -4.28 23.78
CA GLU A 66 -23.02 -4.96 24.57
C GLU A 66 -24.09 -3.99 25.05
N ALA A 67 -23.70 -2.90 25.72
CA ALA A 67 -24.63 -1.87 26.18
C ALA A 67 -25.41 -1.19 25.04
N ALA A 68 -24.80 -1.01 23.87
CA ALA A 68 -25.46 -0.45 22.70
C ALA A 68 -26.47 -1.41 22.06
N VAL A 69 -26.22 -2.72 22.12
CA VAL A 69 -27.16 -3.75 21.62
C VAL A 69 -28.33 -3.94 22.57
N ASP A 70 -28.08 -3.95 23.88
CA ASP A 70 -29.12 -4.10 24.90
C ASP A 70 -30.05 -2.89 25.00
N HIS A 71 -29.51 -1.70 24.74
CA HIS A 71 -30.26 -0.44 24.83
C HIS A 71 -30.08 0.42 23.56
N PRO A 72 -30.65 0.01 22.42
CA PRO A 72 -30.38 0.62 21.11
C PRO A 72 -30.94 2.04 20.97
N GLN A 73 -31.95 2.42 21.75
CA GLN A 73 -32.53 3.77 21.77
C GLN A 73 -32.20 4.56 23.05
N GLY A 74 -31.32 4.02 23.90
CA GLY A 74 -30.96 4.66 25.15
C GLY A 74 -30.11 5.91 24.95
N VAL A 75 -30.25 6.88 25.86
CA VAL A 75 -29.42 8.09 25.85
C VAL A 75 -27.98 7.71 26.20
N VAL A 76 -27.02 8.12 25.37
CA VAL A 76 -25.59 7.78 25.51
C VAL A 76 -25.05 8.06 26.92
N GLN A 77 -25.44 9.20 27.51
CA GLN A 77 -25.02 9.59 28.85
C GLN A 77 -25.53 8.63 29.95
N GLU A 78 -26.70 8.05 29.76
CA GLU A 78 -27.35 7.18 30.76
C GLU A 78 -26.96 5.71 30.59
N VAL A 79 -26.65 5.30 29.35
CA VAL A 79 -26.36 3.90 29.01
C VAL A 79 -24.87 3.62 28.89
N LEU A 80 -24.11 4.46 28.16
CA LEU A 80 -22.72 4.15 27.81
C LEU A 80 -21.72 4.71 28.81
N TYR A 81 -21.96 5.90 29.37
CA TYR A 81 -21.01 6.54 30.29
C TYR A 81 -20.86 5.79 31.62
N PRO A 82 -21.91 5.21 32.24
CA PRO A 82 -21.75 4.42 33.46
C PRO A 82 -20.93 3.14 33.26
N VAL A 83 -20.99 2.55 32.06
CA VAL A 83 -20.35 1.25 31.74
C VAL A 83 -18.86 1.40 31.47
N VAL A 84 -18.45 2.50 30.84
CA VAL A 84 -17.08 2.69 30.32
C VAL A 84 -16.38 3.95 30.85
N GLY A 85 -17.13 4.93 31.34
CA GLY A 85 -16.65 6.25 31.76
C GLY A 85 -16.53 7.22 30.58
N GLU A 86 -17.06 8.43 30.72
CA GLU A 86 -16.98 9.47 29.69
C GLU A 86 -15.53 9.83 29.35
N GLN A 87 -14.67 9.94 30.37
CA GLN A 87 -13.27 10.30 30.19
C GLN A 87 -12.52 9.25 29.36
N THR A 88 -12.80 7.96 29.60
CA THR A 88 -12.25 6.85 28.81
C THR A 88 -12.64 6.94 27.34
N LEU A 89 -13.89 7.31 27.04
CA LEU A 89 -14.36 7.51 25.67
C LEU A 89 -13.70 8.72 25.01
N ARG A 90 -13.55 9.82 25.73
CA ARG A 90 -12.83 11.01 25.24
C ARG A 90 -11.36 10.69 24.96
N ASP A 91 -10.72 9.93 25.83
CA ASP A 91 -9.32 9.52 25.68
C ASP A 91 -9.15 8.54 24.51
N LEU A 92 -10.10 7.63 24.28
CA LEU A 92 -10.16 6.78 23.08
C LEU A 92 -10.27 7.61 21.78
N VAL A 93 -11.16 8.60 21.76
CA VAL A 93 -11.32 9.50 20.60
C VAL A 93 -10.05 10.34 20.39
N LYS A 94 -9.46 10.84 21.47
CA LYS A 94 -8.22 11.62 21.42
C LYS A 94 -7.05 10.77 20.93
N GLU A 95 -6.93 9.55 21.42
CA GLU A 95 -5.90 8.59 21.03
C GLU A 95 -6.02 8.23 19.55
N PHE A 96 -7.23 7.96 19.05
CA PHE A 96 -7.46 7.69 17.63
C PHE A 96 -7.09 8.90 16.76
N LYS A 97 -7.49 10.11 17.18
CA LYS A 97 -7.14 11.36 16.50
C LYS A 97 -5.63 11.65 16.54
N SER A 98 -4.96 11.32 17.65
CA SER A 98 -3.51 11.51 17.83
C SER A 98 -2.67 10.39 17.25
N SER A 99 -3.26 9.23 16.95
CA SER A 99 -2.58 8.11 16.29
C SER A 99 -2.28 8.40 14.82
N GLY A 100 -2.79 9.49 14.23
CA GLY A 100 -2.54 9.88 12.84
C GLY A 100 -1.05 9.91 12.42
N PRO A 101 -0.11 10.47 13.21
CA PRO A 101 1.33 10.42 12.93
C PRO A 101 1.92 9.02 13.12
N MET A 102 1.51 8.29 14.17
CA MET A 102 2.01 6.94 14.45
C MET A 102 1.54 5.94 13.39
N PHE A 103 0.29 6.06 12.93
CA PHE A 103 -0.29 5.33 11.81
C PHE A 103 0.51 5.57 10.52
N LYS A 104 0.84 6.83 10.21
CA LYS A 104 1.71 7.15 9.06
C LYS A 104 3.07 6.49 9.20
N THR A 105 3.68 6.50 10.39
CA THR A 105 4.97 5.85 10.62
C THR A 105 4.88 4.33 10.47
N VAL A 106 3.84 3.69 10.99
CA VAL A 106 3.61 2.24 10.86
C VAL A 106 3.40 1.85 9.41
N VAL A 107 2.51 2.55 8.69
CA VAL A 107 2.28 2.34 7.25
C VAL A 107 3.58 2.49 6.47
N HIS A 108 4.35 3.54 6.73
CA HIS A 108 5.61 3.79 6.03
C HIS A 108 6.69 2.74 6.35
N THR A 109 6.72 2.25 7.58
CA THR A 109 7.63 1.18 8.02
C THR A 109 7.28 -0.14 7.37
N VAL A 110 6.00 -0.50 7.39
CA VAL A 110 5.51 -1.75 6.79
C VAL A 110 5.68 -1.73 5.28
N MET A 111 5.34 -0.63 4.60
CA MET A 111 5.57 -0.45 3.17
C MET A 111 7.05 -0.68 2.82
N ARG A 112 7.97 -0.08 3.59
CA ARG A 112 9.40 -0.27 3.40
C ARG A 112 9.84 -1.72 3.63
N ALA A 113 9.23 -2.42 4.59
CA ALA A 113 9.51 -3.83 4.90
C ALA A 113 8.91 -4.81 3.88
N SER A 114 7.79 -4.46 3.23
CA SER A 114 7.17 -5.23 2.16
C SER A 114 7.97 -5.18 0.87
N TYR A 115 8.73 -4.10 0.67
CA TYR A 115 9.77 -4.02 -0.35
C TYR A 115 11.00 -4.87 0.04
N SER A 116 10.88 -6.19 -0.13
CA SER A 116 11.90 -7.20 0.20
C SER A 116 13.18 -7.05 -0.62
N ASN A 117 14.30 -7.60 -0.13
CA ASN A 117 15.60 -7.55 -0.82
C ASN A 117 15.57 -8.07 -2.26
N HIS A 118 14.78 -9.09 -2.55
CA HIS A 118 14.65 -9.61 -3.91
C HIS A 118 13.97 -8.60 -4.84
N TYR A 119 12.90 -7.93 -4.39
CA TYR A 119 12.27 -6.85 -5.15
C TYR A 119 13.21 -5.64 -5.30
N ARG A 120 14.02 -5.33 -4.29
CA ARG A 120 15.03 -4.26 -4.39
C ARG A 120 16.08 -4.50 -5.46
N ARG A 121 16.39 -5.77 -5.73
CA ARG A 121 17.35 -6.17 -6.77
C ARG A 121 16.71 -6.24 -8.16
N MET A 122 15.48 -6.74 -8.25
CA MET A 122 14.82 -6.98 -9.54
C MET A 122 14.16 -5.72 -10.12
N LEU A 123 13.52 -4.90 -9.28
CA LEU A 123 12.78 -3.71 -9.73
C LEU A 123 13.67 -2.71 -10.49
N PRO A 124 14.94 -2.46 -10.09
CA PRO A 124 15.85 -1.65 -10.88
C PRO A 124 16.03 -2.10 -12.33
N LEU A 125 16.28 -3.39 -12.53
CA LEU A 125 16.51 -3.97 -13.85
C LEU A 125 15.28 -3.82 -14.76
N LEU A 126 14.08 -3.99 -14.22
CA LEU A 126 12.83 -3.79 -14.95
C LEU A 126 12.61 -2.32 -15.32
N LEU A 127 12.92 -1.41 -14.39
CA LEU A 127 12.78 0.04 -14.62
C LEU A 127 13.78 0.57 -15.65
N ASP A 128 14.94 -0.07 -15.81
CA ASP A 128 15.96 0.31 -16.79
C ASP A 128 15.65 -0.28 -18.17
N ALA A 129 15.07 -1.49 -18.21
CA ALA A 129 14.69 -2.16 -19.45
C ALA A 129 13.44 -1.54 -20.12
N LEU A 130 12.55 -0.93 -19.33
CA LEU A 130 11.27 -0.40 -19.78
C LEU A 130 11.34 1.12 -20.05
N PRO A 131 11.03 1.57 -21.28
CA PRO A 131 10.94 2.99 -21.56
C PRO A 131 9.62 3.58 -21.03
N PHE A 132 9.69 4.37 -19.96
CA PHE A 132 8.53 5.11 -19.45
C PHE A 132 8.34 6.42 -20.22
N ARG A 133 7.19 6.58 -20.85
CA ARG A 133 6.78 7.82 -21.52
C ARG A 133 5.34 8.10 -21.15
N CYS A 134 5.07 9.28 -20.62
CA CYS A 134 3.73 9.73 -20.34
C CYS A 134 3.58 11.18 -20.83
N ASN A 135 2.54 11.40 -21.62
CA ASN A 135 2.13 12.67 -22.21
C ASN A 135 0.97 13.32 -21.44
N ASN A 136 0.45 12.65 -20.41
CA ASN A 136 -0.56 13.21 -19.53
C ASN A 136 0.11 13.97 -18.37
N ASP A 137 -0.20 15.26 -18.26
CA ASP A 137 0.42 16.14 -17.28
C ASP A 137 0.13 15.75 -15.82
N ALA A 138 -0.99 15.06 -15.56
CA ALA A 138 -1.33 14.55 -14.23
C ALA A 138 -0.27 13.57 -13.70
N TYR A 139 0.45 12.87 -14.58
CA TYR A 139 1.46 11.89 -14.21
C TYR A 139 2.90 12.44 -14.25
N ARG A 140 3.11 13.75 -14.50
CA ARG A 140 4.45 14.35 -14.44
C ARG A 140 5.19 14.11 -13.12
N PRO A 141 4.54 14.17 -11.94
CA PRO A 141 5.23 13.89 -10.68
C PRO A 141 5.81 12.47 -10.64
N ILE A 142 5.08 11.48 -11.18
CA ILE A 142 5.54 10.10 -11.25
C ILE A 142 6.71 9.97 -12.24
N MET A 143 6.62 10.61 -13.41
CA MET A 143 7.73 10.62 -14.36
C MET A 143 9.00 11.27 -13.78
N ALA A 144 8.86 12.32 -12.97
CA ALA A 144 9.97 12.94 -12.27
C ALA A 144 10.54 12.01 -11.18
N ALA A 145 9.68 11.34 -10.41
CA ALA A 145 10.10 10.37 -9.40
C ALA A 145 10.86 9.18 -10.02
N LEU A 146 10.40 8.65 -11.16
CA LEU A 146 11.09 7.59 -11.89
C LEU A 146 12.48 8.03 -12.36
N LYS A 147 12.60 9.25 -12.89
CA LYS A 147 13.91 9.83 -13.25
C LYS A 147 14.82 10.00 -12.04
N LEU A 148 14.29 10.48 -10.92
CA LEU A 148 15.05 10.59 -9.67
C LEU A 148 15.56 9.22 -9.23
N LEU A 149 14.72 8.19 -9.24
CA LEU A 149 15.10 6.81 -8.90
C LEU A 149 16.16 6.23 -9.83
N GLN A 150 16.18 6.62 -11.10
CA GLN A 150 17.26 6.25 -12.03
C GLN A 150 18.56 7.00 -11.70
N SER A 151 18.50 8.29 -11.36
CA SER A 151 19.67 9.12 -11.05
C SER A 151 20.28 8.88 -9.66
N SER A 152 19.49 8.45 -8.68
CA SER A 152 19.93 8.25 -7.29
C SER A 152 20.54 6.86 -7.05
N ARG A 153 20.82 6.11 -8.11
CA ARG A 153 21.44 4.79 -8.07
C ARG A 153 22.94 4.94 -8.33
N GLY A 154 23.64 5.43 -7.30
CA GLY A 154 25.09 5.30 -7.11
C GLY A 154 25.34 4.49 -5.84
#